data_AF-C2ET13-F1
#
_entry.id   AF-C2ET13-F1
#
_cell.length_a   1.000
_cell.length_b   1.000
_cell.length_c   1.000
_cell.angle_alpha   90.00
_cell.angle_beta   90.00
_cell.angle_gamma   90.00
#
_symmetry.space_group_name_H-M   'P 1'
#
loop_
_entity.id
_entity.type
_entity.pdbx_description
1 polymer ?
#
loop_
_entity_poly.entity_id
_entity_poly.type
_entity_poly.pdbx_seq_one_letter_code
_entity_poly.pdbx_strand_id
1 'polypeptide(L)' 'IFLRGEYIEAAVNLRRAIAEATEAGLLGKNIMGTGFDFELFVHTGAGRYICGEETALINSLEGRRANPRSKP' A
#
# COMPACT_ATOMS: atom_id res chain seq x y z
N ILE A 1 0.09 1.61 0.37
CA ILE A 1 1.49 1.50 -0.12
C ILE A 1 1.65 0.18 -0.85
N PHE A 2 1.96 0.22 -2.16
CA PHE A 2 2.39 -0.96 -2.91
C PHE A 2 3.91 -1.03 -2.90
N LEU A 3 4.46 -2.10 -2.35
CA LEU A 3 5.89 -2.30 -2.18
C LEU A 3 6.36 -3.45 -3.06
N ARG A 4 7.56 -3.32 -3.60
CA ARG A 4 8.22 -4.42 -4.30
C ARG A 4 8.42 -5.60 -3.35
N GLY A 5 8.14 -6.82 -3.83
CA GLY A 5 8.15 -8.04 -3.01
C GLY A 5 9.50 -8.36 -2.37
N GLU A 6 10.58 -8.04 -3.08
CA GLU A 6 11.95 -8.30 -2.63
C GLU A 6 12.38 -7.38 -1.48
N TYR A 7 11.64 -6.31 -1.19
CA TYR A 7 11.96 -5.37 -0.11
C TYR A 7 11.40 -5.85 1.24
N ILE A 8 11.83 -7.04 1.67
CA ILE A 8 11.31 -7.71 2.86
C ILE A 8 11.52 -6.88 4.13
N GLU A 9 12.74 -6.38 4.37
CA GLU A 9 13.04 -5.57 5.56
C GLU A 9 12.25 -4.25 5.56
N ALA A 10 12.14 -3.61 4.41
CA ALA A 10 11.34 -2.39 4.28
C ALA A 10 9.85 -2.67 4.55
N ALA A 11 9.33 -3.83 4.11
CA ALA A 11 7.95 -4.23 4.39
C ALA A 11 7.71 -4.40 5.90
N VAL A 12 8.65 -5.01 6.62
CA VAL A 12 8.60 -5.16 8.08
C VAL A 12 8.62 -3.80 8.76
N ASN A 13 9.57 -2.94 8.38
CA ASN A 13 9.70 -1.59 8.94
C ASN A 13 8.46 -0.73 8.69
N LEU A 14 7.91 -0.77 7.47
CA LEU A 14 6.68 -0.03 7.13
C LEU A 14 5.47 -0.52 7.94
N ARG A 15 5.30 -1.84 8.10
CA ARG A 15 4.20 -2.38 8.92
C ARG A 15 4.33 -1.94 10.38
N ARG A 16 5.54 -1.96 10.93
CA ARG A 16 5.80 -1.47 12.30
C ARG A 16 5.47 0.03 12.41
N ALA A 17 5.97 0.85 11.50
CA ALA A 17 5.70 2.30 11.51
C ALA A 17 4.21 2.64 11.38
N ILE A 18 3.45 1.88 10.58
CA ILE A 18 1.99 2.05 10.47
C ILE A 18 1.30 1.68 11.78
N ALA A 19 1.73 0.61 12.45
CA ALA A 19 1.19 0.22 13.75
C ALA A 19 1.46 1.30 14.80
N GLU A 20 2.70 1.79 14.89
CA GLU A 20 3.11 2.89 15.78
C GLU A 20 2.29 4.17 15.50
N ALA A 21 2.10 4.55 14.23
CA ALA A 21 1.29 5.71 13.85
C ALA A 21 -0.19 5.53 14.17
N THR A 22 -0.72 4.31 14.06
CA THR A 22 -2.11 4.00 14.44
C THR A 22 -2.28 4.08 15.96
N GLU A 23 -1.36 3.54 16.75
CA GLU A 23 -1.37 3.62 18.21
C GLU A 23 -1.23 5.07 18.70
N ALA A 24 -0.41 5.88 18.02
CA ALA A 24 -0.29 7.30 18.29
C ALA A 24 -1.51 8.13 17.85
N GLY A 25 -2.52 7.52 17.21
CA GLY A 25 -3.73 8.19 16.71
C GLY A 25 -3.52 9.05 15.47
N LEU A 26 -2.38 8.89 14.78
CA LEU A 26 -2.02 9.60 13.54
C LEU A 26 -2.62 8.92 12.29
N LEU A 27 -3.08 7.68 12.43
CA LEU A 27 -3.79 6.90 11.43
C LEU A 27 -4.99 6.20 12.10
N GLY A 28 -5.92 5.70 11.29
CA GLY A 28 -7.12 5.01 11.75
C GLY A 28 -8.32 5.95 11.78
N LYS A 29 -9.19 5.75 12.77
CA LYS A 29 -10.43 6.52 12.89
C LYS A 29 -10.22 7.80 13.67
N ASN A 30 -10.93 8.85 13.25
CA ASN A 30 -10.97 10.15 13.89
C ASN A 30 -9.56 10.65 14.26
N ILE A 31 -8.69 10.71 13.26
CA ILE A 31 -7.27 11.05 13.42
C ILE A 31 -7.16 12.33 14.20
N MET A 32 -6.47 12.28 15.34
CA MET A 32 -6.25 13.43 16.23
C MET A 32 -7.53 14.18 16.62
N GLY A 33 -8.71 13.54 16.60
CA GLY A 33 -9.98 14.18 16.93
C GLY A 33 -10.56 15.09 15.84
N THR A 34 -10.07 15.01 14.61
CA THR A 34 -10.47 15.88 13.49
C THR A 34 -11.81 15.52 12.84
N GLY A 35 -12.38 14.35 13.16
CA GLY A 35 -13.51 13.76 12.47
C GLY A 35 -13.15 13.07 11.15
N PHE A 36 -11.86 13.01 10.79
CA PHE A 36 -11.38 12.39 9.57
C PHE A 36 -10.83 10.98 9.84
N ASP A 37 -11.27 10.02 9.04
CA ASP A 37 -10.82 8.63 9.08
C ASP A 37 -9.84 8.37 7.92
N PHE A 38 -8.69 7.76 8.21
CA PHE A 38 -7.76 7.33 7.17
C PHE A 38 -6.94 6.10 7.59
N GLU A 39 -7.13 5.00 6.87
CA GLU A 39 -6.42 3.74 7.07
C GLU A 39 -5.35 3.54 5.99
N LEU A 40 -4.20 3.00 6.40
CA LEU A 40 -3.06 2.79 5.51
C LEU A 40 -2.61 1.33 5.50
N PHE A 41 -2.55 0.74 4.31
CA PHE A 41 -2.17 -0.66 4.12
C PHE A 41 -0.86 -0.79 3.35
N VAL A 42 -0.09 -1.84 3.63
CA VAL A 42 1.11 -2.23 2.87
C VAL A 42 0.82 -3.53 2.13
N HIS A 43 0.91 -3.48 0.81
CA HIS A 43 0.77 -4.64 -0.06
C HIS A 43 2.11 -4.90 -0.77
N THR A 44 2.61 -6.13 -0.72
CA THR A 44 3.87 -6.53 -1.37
C THR A 44 3.59 -7.26 -2.67
N GLY A 45 4.12 -6.78 -3.79
CA GLY A 45 4.00 -7.44 -5.10
C GLY A 45 4.88 -8.69 -5.21
N ALA A 46 4.76 -9.43 -6.33
CA ALA A 46 5.51 -10.67 -6.57
C ALA A 46 6.79 -10.46 -7.43
N GLY A 47 7.46 -9.31 -7.30
CA GLY A 47 8.73 -9.03 -7.97
C GLY A 47 8.68 -8.77 -9.48
N ARG A 48 7.54 -8.30 -10.01
CA ARG A 48 7.40 -7.95 -11.43
C ARG A 48 7.54 -6.44 -11.63
N TYR A 49 8.49 -6.03 -12.49
CA TYR A 49 8.70 -4.62 -12.84
C TYR A 49 7.44 -3.96 -13.43
N ILE A 50 6.64 -4.69 -14.22
CA ILE A 50 5.42 -4.16 -14.83
C ILE A 50 4.38 -3.70 -13.80
N CYS A 51 4.39 -4.25 -12.59
CA CYS A 51 3.52 -3.80 -11.50
C CYS A 51 3.86 -2.40 -10.97
N GLY A 52 4.94 -1.77 -11.45
CA GLY A 52 5.26 -0.37 -11.18
C GLY A 52 4.55 0.63 -12.10
N GLU A 53 3.97 0.16 -13.22
CA GLU A 53 3.11 0.99 -14.07
C GLU A 53 1.74 1.14 -13.40
N GLU A 54 1.18 2.36 -13.41
CA GLU A 54 -0.01 2.75 -12.66
C GLU A 54 -1.21 1.79 -12.83
N THR A 55 -1.57 1.47 -14.08
CA THR A 55 -2.77 0.66 -14.34
C THR A 55 -2.52 -0.84 -14.12
N ALA A 56 -1.31 -1.31 -14.38
CA ALA A 56 -0.84 -2.65 -14.05
C ALA A 56 -0.75 -2.87 -12.53
N LEU A 57 -0.36 -1.84 -11.77
CA LEU A 57 -0.34 -1.85 -10.31
C LEU A 57 -1.75 -2.06 -9.75
N ILE A 58 -2.72 -1.30 -10.26
CA ILE A 58 -4.14 -1.44 -9.86
C ILE A 58 -4.64 -2.85 -10.17
N ASN A 59 -4.37 -3.38 -11.36
CA ASN A 59 -4.71 -4.77 -11.70
C ASN A 59 -4.06 -5.78 -10.75
N SER A 60 -2.79 -5.56 -10.39
CA SER A 60 -2.07 -6.41 -9.43
C SER A 60 -2.71 -6.38 -8.05
N LEU A 61 -3.16 -5.21 -7.57
CA LEU A 61 -3.85 -5.05 -6.28
C LEU A 61 -5.22 -5.74 -6.27
N GLU A 62 -5.90 -5.77 -7.42
CA GLU A 62 -7.17 -6.49 -7.60
C GLU A 62 -6.99 -8.01 -7.76
N GLY A 63 -5.77 -8.54 -7.70
CA GLY A 63 -5.47 -9.96 -7.90
C GLY A 63 -5.50 -10.43 -9.35
N ARG A 64 -5.53 -9.50 -10.32
CA ARG A 64 -5.51 -9.79 -11.76
C ARG A 64 -4.07 -9.83 -12.28
N ARG A 65 -3.90 -10.32 -13.51
CA ARG A 65 -2.62 -10.18 -14.21
C ARG A 65 -2.31 -8.69 -14.37
N ALA A 66 -1.09 -8.29 -14.00
CA ALA A 66 -0.59 -6.92 -14.07
C ALA A 66 -0.28 -6.49 -15.52
N ASN A 67 -1.29 -6.54 -16.38
CA ASN A 67 -1.24 -5.96 -17.71
C ASN A 67 -1.68 -4.49 -17.60
N PRO A 68 -0.99 -3.54 -18.24
CA PRO A 68 -1.47 -2.16 -18.34
C PRO A 68 -2.87 -2.11 -18.97
N ARG A 69 -3.71 -1.19 -18.48
CA ARG A 69 -5.00 -0.85 -19.09
C ARG A 69 -4.77 0.27 -20.10
N SER A 70 -5.44 0.22 -21.26
CA SER A 70 -5.51 1.38 -22.13
C SER A 70 -6.18 2.53 -21.39
N LYS A 71 -5.48 3.66 -21.28
CA LYS A 71 -6.07 4.91 -20.80
C LYS A 71 -7.04 5.41 -21.88
N PRO A 72 -8.24 5.90 -21.53
CA PRO A 72 -9.08 6.63 -22.46
C PRO A 72 -8.40 7.92 -22.94
#